data_AF-A0A2T2XM52-F1
#
_entry.id   AF-A0A2T2XM52-F1
#
_cell.length_a   1.000
_cell.length_b   1.000
_cell.length_c   1.000
_cell.angle_alpha   90.00
_cell.angle_beta   90.00
_cell.angle_gamma   90.00
#
_symmetry.space_group_name_H-M   'P 1'
#
loop_
_entity.id
_entity.type
_entity.pdbx_description
1 polymer ?
#
loop_
_entity_poly.entity_id
_entity_poly.type
_entity_poly.pdbx_seq_one_letter_code
_entity_poly.pdbx_strand_id
1 'polypeptide(L)'
;MFIAHVIKRLFHKRNMIHNPKYRRRSISSLTRRRVWAFLPALGIIISGCGTGRGTQPPTPRSTTVVLSSVVTKTTSRVNRVTPKSTVLHEVVWDLSNGHTVHPMSKNVILANHIGDTAVVVVVTPETSVPWYNYIFLQKKDRTLWTIVAYMTSPEGSLTQGERGLSLPNGSFRTVEFKVSDHLNTWVFQSGDHLLILLRQLLTPQTFPGYPVYTIHGIPVKINKEGNVMLFVYQDEGVQVSGYDNFGKSSTLRFLKSLPPVTSSLFPFRK
;
A
#
# COMPACT_ATOMS: atom_id res chain seq x y z
N MET A 1 -10.07 7.33 -16.22
CA MET A 1 -8.95 6.36 -16.22
C MET A 1 -8.07 6.71 -15.02
N PHE A 2 -8.28 6.08 -13.86
CA PHE A 2 -7.48 6.36 -12.65
C PHE A 2 -6.52 5.19 -12.42
N ILE A 3 -5.22 5.52 -12.41
CA ILE A 3 -4.12 4.57 -12.27
C ILE A 3 -3.96 4.27 -10.77
N ALA A 4 -4.23 3.03 -10.36
CA ALA A 4 -3.71 2.50 -9.11
C ALA A 4 -2.18 2.59 -9.16
N HIS A 5 -1.58 3.43 -8.31
CA HIS A 5 -0.13 3.52 -8.21
C HIS A 5 0.38 2.28 -7.46
N VAL A 6 0.91 1.34 -8.23
CA VAL A 6 1.65 0.19 -7.72
C VAL A 6 3.14 0.51 -7.85
N ILE A 7 3.91 0.08 -6.84
CA ILE A 7 5.34 -0.31 -6.86
C ILE A 7 6.22 0.48 -5.87
N LYS A 8 6.64 -0.22 -4.80
CA LYS A 8 8.05 -0.26 -4.38
C LYS A 8 8.36 -1.59 -3.66
N ARG A 9 9.04 -2.53 -4.34
CA ARG A 9 9.75 -3.64 -3.67
C ARG A 9 10.99 -3.05 -3.00
N LEU A 10 11.11 -3.15 -1.69
CA LEU A 10 12.30 -2.69 -0.96
C LEU A 10 13.37 -3.80 -1.01
N PHE A 11 14.30 -3.71 -1.96
CA PHE A 11 15.51 -4.52 -1.93
C PHE A 11 16.52 -3.93 -0.93
N HIS A 12 16.94 -4.75 0.03
CA HIS A 12 17.99 -4.42 0.99
C HIS A 12 19.36 -4.47 0.29
N LYS A 13 19.93 -3.31 -0.07
CA LYS A 13 21.33 -3.23 -0.53
C LYS A 13 22.25 -3.55 0.65
N ARG A 14 23.01 -4.65 0.56
CA ARG A 14 24.18 -4.90 1.43
C ARG A 14 25.26 -3.88 1.04
N ASN A 15 25.57 -2.95 1.93
CA ASN A 15 26.74 -2.08 1.79
C ASN A 15 28.00 -2.88 2.10
N MET A 16 28.83 -3.10 1.09
CA MET A 16 30.24 -3.44 1.27
C MET A 16 31.01 -2.15 1.58
N ILE A 17 31.73 -2.16 2.70
CA ILE A 17 32.62 -1.10 3.13
C ILE A 17 33.92 -1.22 2.32
N HIS A 18 34.22 -0.21 1.51
CA HIS A 18 35.57 0.04 1.03
C HIS A 18 35.93 1.51 1.17
N ASN A 19 36.97 1.74 1.98
CA ASN A 19 37.70 2.99 2.17
C ASN A 19 38.89 2.94 1.20
N PRO A 20 39.24 4.02 0.48
CA PRO A 20 40.42 4.75 0.93
C PRO A 20 40.38 6.29 0.74
N LYS A 21 41.27 6.87 1.54
CA LYS A 21 41.65 8.28 1.74
C LYS A 21 42.21 9.00 0.49
N TYR A 22 42.38 10.32 0.68
CA TYR A 22 43.24 11.29 -0.03
C TYR A 22 42.65 11.87 -1.34
N ARG A 23 42.74 13.16 -1.74
CA ARG A 23 43.59 14.30 -1.33
C ARG A 23 42.99 15.62 -1.91
N ARG A 24 42.84 16.63 -1.05
CA ARG A 24 43.18 18.08 -1.16
C ARG A 24 43.01 18.89 -2.48
N ARG A 25 42.54 20.13 -2.22
CA ARG A 25 42.78 21.46 -2.85
C ARG A 25 41.97 21.80 -4.11
N SER A 26 41.64 23.06 -4.41
CA SER A 26 41.27 24.34 -3.73
C SER A 26 41.35 25.43 -4.82
N ILE A 27 40.74 26.59 -4.56
CA ILE A 27 41.04 27.92 -5.16
C ILE A 27 40.32 28.17 -6.50
N SER A 28 39.24 28.96 -6.50
CA SER A 28 39.15 30.44 -6.64
C SER A 28 39.09 30.83 -8.14
N SER A 29 38.54 31.95 -8.61
CA SER A 29 37.77 33.08 -8.08
C SER A 29 37.58 34.07 -9.25
N LEU A 30 36.55 34.93 -9.16
CA LEU A 30 36.49 36.30 -9.73
C LEU A 30 36.42 36.37 -11.28
N THR A 31 35.70 37.28 -11.96
CA THR A 31 35.45 38.72 -11.72
C THR A 31 34.30 39.16 -12.67
N ARG A 32 33.18 39.78 -12.22
CA ARG A 32 32.81 41.24 -12.30
C ARG A 32 33.69 42.08 -13.26
N ARG A 33 33.25 43.09 -14.03
CA ARG A 33 32.03 43.93 -14.10
C ARG A 33 32.13 44.82 -15.37
N ARG A 34 30.96 45.12 -15.96
CA ARG A 34 30.47 46.36 -16.60
C ARG A 34 31.44 47.35 -17.29
N VAL A 35 31.11 47.66 -18.56
CA VAL A 35 31.35 48.97 -19.19
C VAL A 35 30.00 49.49 -19.71
N TRP A 36 29.71 50.76 -19.44
CA TRP A 36 28.61 51.55 -20.00
C TRP A 36 29.13 52.32 -21.22
N ALA A 37 28.31 52.45 -22.27
CA ALA A 37 28.45 53.51 -23.27
C ALA A 37 27.11 53.79 -23.96
N PHE A 38 26.96 55.04 -24.37
CA PHE A 38 25.73 55.78 -24.68
C PHE A 38 25.09 55.46 -26.04
N LEU A 39 23.78 55.72 -26.10
CA LEU A 39 22.89 55.89 -27.26
C LEU A 39 23.31 57.09 -28.14
N PRO A 40 22.99 57.11 -29.45
CA PRO A 40 21.69 57.66 -29.86
C PRO A 40 20.96 56.94 -31.00
N ALA A 41 19.69 57.31 -31.09
CA ALA A 41 18.60 56.87 -31.92
C ALA A 41 18.86 56.74 -33.44
N LEU A 42 18.29 55.69 -34.02
CA LEU A 42 17.70 55.74 -35.36
C LEU A 42 16.47 54.82 -35.39
N GLY A 43 15.33 55.42 -35.71
CA GLY A 43 14.03 54.76 -35.78
C GLY A 43 13.95 53.85 -36.99
N ILE A 44 13.61 52.59 -36.74
CA ILE A 44 13.15 51.64 -37.74
C ILE A 44 11.81 51.11 -37.24
N ILE A 45 10.77 51.34 -38.03
CA ILE A 45 9.43 50.79 -37.86
C ILE A 45 9.53 49.29 -38.16
N ILE A 46 9.56 48.47 -37.12
CA ILE A 46 9.48 47.01 -37.24
C ILE A 46 8.02 46.64 -36.99
N SER A 47 7.39 46.11 -38.03
CA SER A 47 6.07 45.47 -37.99
C SER A 47 6.02 44.45 -36.86
N GLY A 48 5.16 44.70 -35.88
CA GLY A 48 5.00 43.85 -34.71
C GLY A 48 4.40 42.50 -35.05
N CYS A 49 5.25 41.49 -35.26
CA CYS A 49 4.91 40.12 -34.88
C CYS A 49 4.97 40.08 -33.35
N GLY A 50 3.82 40.33 -32.71
CA GLY A 50 3.68 40.24 -31.26
C GLY A 50 3.97 38.82 -30.80
N THR A 51 5.20 38.57 -30.35
CA THR A 51 5.48 37.49 -29.41
C THR A 51 4.89 37.89 -28.07
N GLY A 52 3.56 37.79 -27.99
CA GLY A 52 2.88 37.75 -26.71
C GLY A 52 3.48 36.58 -25.94
N ARG A 53 4.37 36.88 -24.98
CA ARG A 53 4.51 36.04 -23.79
C ARG A 53 3.14 36.05 -23.15
N GLY A 54 2.28 35.15 -23.60
CA GLY A 54 1.15 34.71 -22.84
C GLY A 54 1.74 34.19 -21.54
N THR A 55 1.69 35.01 -20.50
CA THR A 55 1.65 34.52 -19.13
C THR A 55 0.52 33.51 -19.15
N GLN A 56 0.87 32.22 -19.23
CA GLN A 56 -0.12 31.17 -19.02
C GLN A 56 -0.83 31.54 -17.73
N PRO A 57 -2.17 31.66 -17.73
CA PRO A 57 -2.90 31.84 -16.48
C PRO A 57 -2.41 30.74 -15.54
N PRO A 58 -2.08 31.06 -14.27
CA PRO A 58 -1.56 30.07 -13.34
C PRO A 58 -2.51 28.88 -13.39
N THR A 59 -1.99 27.74 -13.84
CA THR A 59 -2.78 26.52 -13.96
C THR A 59 -3.51 26.37 -12.63
N PRO A 60 -4.86 26.31 -12.62
CA PRO A 60 -5.60 26.28 -11.38
C PRO A 60 -5.02 25.16 -10.53
N ARG A 61 -4.48 25.53 -9.35
CA ARG A 61 -4.01 24.54 -8.39
C ARG A 61 -5.21 23.65 -8.11
N SER A 62 -5.13 22.39 -8.54
CA SER A 62 -6.13 21.39 -8.24
C SER A 62 -6.43 21.46 -6.75
N THR A 63 -7.67 21.81 -6.39
CA THR A 63 -8.14 21.85 -5.01
C THR A 63 -8.24 20.44 -4.41
N THR A 64 -8.22 19.41 -5.26
CA THR A 64 -8.21 18.01 -4.86
C THR A 64 -6.81 17.62 -4.37
N VAL A 65 -6.72 17.32 -3.07
CA VAL A 65 -5.54 16.75 -2.42
C VAL A 65 -5.61 15.23 -2.52
N VAL A 66 -4.59 14.62 -3.11
CA VAL A 66 -4.49 13.17 -3.28
C VAL A 66 -3.18 12.66 -2.68
N LEU A 67 -3.12 11.36 -2.41
CA LEU A 67 -1.87 10.71 -2.07
C LEU A 67 -0.91 10.78 -3.27
N SER A 68 0.28 11.33 -3.06
CA SER A 68 1.33 11.40 -4.08
C SER A 68 2.31 10.24 -3.94
N SER A 69 2.73 9.90 -2.72
CA SER A 69 3.71 8.84 -2.50
C SER A 69 3.62 8.21 -1.11
N VAL A 70 4.02 6.95 -1.01
CA VAL A 70 4.22 6.25 0.27
C VAL A 70 5.72 6.05 0.49
N VAL A 71 6.22 6.57 1.60
CA VAL A 71 7.61 6.44 2.03
C VAL A 71 7.67 5.56 3.28
N THR A 72 8.49 4.52 3.22
CA THR A 72 8.81 3.68 4.38
C THR A 72 10.17 4.10 4.95
N LYS A 73 10.21 4.44 6.23
CA LYS A 73 11.42 4.78 6.97
C LYS A 73 11.72 3.70 8.00
N THR A 74 12.99 3.38 8.20
CA THR A 74 13.38 2.47 9.28
C THR A 74 13.11 3.12 10.64
N THR A 75 12.53 2.36 11.57
CA THR A 75 12.31 2.81 12.95
C THR A 75 13.07 1.93 13.97
N SER A 76 12.99 2.30 15.26
CA SER A 76 13.61 1.55 16.36
C SER A 76 12.96 0.17 16.54
N ARG A 77 13.69 -0.78 17.14
CA ARG A 77 13.18 -2.16 17.37
C ARG A 77 11.88 -2.16 18.21
N VAL A 78 11.77 -1.26 19.20
CA VAL A 78 10.61 -1.13 20.08
C VAL A 78 9.33 -0.83 19.28
N ASN A 79 9.46 -0.03 18.23
CA ASN A 79 8.33 0.34 17.38
C ASN A 79 7.92 -0.76 16.40
N ARG A 80 8.66 -1.88 16.33
CA ARG A 80 8.44 -2.97 15.37
C ARG A 80 7.89 -4.26 15.99
N VAL A 81 7.47 -4.20 17.25
CA VAL A 81 6.99 -5.36 18.01
C VAL A 81 5.59 -5.81 17.57
N THR A 82 4.74 -4.88 17.12
CA THR A 82 3.39 -5.19 16.61
C THR A 82 3.20 -4.65 15.19
N PRO A 83 2.36 -5.28 14.35
CA PRO A 83 2.12 -4.82 12.98
C PRO A 83 1.63 -3.36 12.94
N LYS A 84 0.67 -3.04 13.83
CA LYS A 84 0.14 -1.68 13.99
C LYS A 84 1.25 -0.68 14.30
N SER A 85 2.07 -0.97 15.32
CA SER A 85 3.15 -0.07 15.72
C SER A 85 4.16 0.15 14.61
N THR A 86 4.53 -0.91 13.87
CA THR A 86 5.46 -0.80 12.74
C THR A 86 4.92 0.18 11.71
N VAL A 87 3.66 0.05 11.31
CA VAL A 87 3.06 0.94 10.31
C VAL A 87 2.99 2.38 10.81
N LEU A 88 2.59 2.59 12.07
CA LEU A 88 2.48 3.94 12.64
C LEU A 88 3.82 4.71 12.65
N HIS A 89 4.96 4.00 12.71
CA HIS A 89 6.27 4.62 12.83
C HIS A 89 7.14 4.52 11.58
N GLU A 90 6.87 3.58 10.67
CA GLU A 90 7.64 3.41 9.44
C GLU A 90 6.96 4.07 8.23
N VAL A 91 5.63 4.21 8.23
CA VAL A 91 4.91 4.75 7.06
C VAL A 91 4.76 6.26 7.15
N VAL A 92 5.02 6.90 6.02
CA VAL A 92 4.87 8.34 5.81
C VAL A 92 4.23 8.56 4.45
N TRP A 93 3.32 9.53 4.34
CA TRP A 93 2.64 9.86 3.10
C TRP A 93 2.96 11.27 2.67
N ASP A 94 3.35 11.42 1.40
CA ASP A 94 3.46 12.73 0.76
C ASP A 94 2.18 12.98 -0.04
N LEU A 95 1.59 14.15 0.13
CA LEU A 95 0.35 14.56 -0.52
C LEU A 95 0.64 15.49 -1.71
N SER A 96 -0.29 15.58 -2.66
CA SER A 96 -0.15 16.42 -3.85
C SER A 96 -0.04 17.91 -3.57
N ASN A 97 -0.41 18.36 -2.37
CA ASN A 97 -0.26 19.75 -1.91
C ASN A 97 1.12 20.03 -1.26
N GLY A 98 2.03 19.06 -1.25
CA GLY A 98 3.36 19.18 -0.65
C GLY A 98 3.42 18.92 0.86
N HIS A 99 2.30 18.59 1.51
CA HIS A 99 2.28 18.19 2.91
C HIS A 99 2.73 16.74 3.07
N THR A 100 3.41 16.48 4.19
CA THR A 100 3.76 15.13 4.62
C THR A 100 2.95 14.79 5.87
N VAL A 101 2.22 13.68 5.83
CA VAL A 101 1.36 13.23 6.91
C VAL A 101 1.74 11.85 7.40
N HIS A 102 1.48 11.59 8.68
CA HIS A 102 1.77 10.34 9.35
C HIS A 102 0.47 9.63 9.74
N PRO A 103 0.42 8.29 9.64
CA PRO A 103 -0.71 7.53 10.16
C PRO A 103 -0.79 7.69 11.68
N MET A 104 -2.01 7.92 12.20
CA MET A 104 -2.32 7.84 13.62
C MET A 104 -3.20 6.62 13.91
N SER A 105 -3.31 6.24 15.18
CA SER A 105 -4.15 5.09 15.60
C SER A 105 -5.59 5.18 15.10
N LYS A 106 -6.18 6.38 15.00
CA LYS A 106 -7.54 6.60 14.49
C LYS A 106 -7.70 6.34 12.99
N ASN A 107 -6.60 6.30 12.25
CA ASN A 107 -6.60 6.04 10.81
C ASN A 107 -6.55 4.55 10.48
N VAL A 108 -6.25 3.69 11.47
CA VAL A 108 -6.10 2.25 11.28
C VAL A 108 -7.48 1.60 11.31
N ILE A 109 -7.86 0.98 10.18
CA ILE A 109 -9.12 0.24 10.03
C ILE A 109 -8.95 -1.20 10.55
N LEU A 110 -7.81 -1.80 10.21
CA LEU A 110 -7.50 -3.19 10.51
C LEU A 110 -6.01 -3.33 10.81
N ALA A 111 -5.66 -4.14 11.81
CA ALA A 111 -4.27 -4.48 12.09
C ALA A 111 -4.22 -5.84 12.80
N ASN A 112 -4.15 -6.91 12.02
CA ASN A 112 -4.16 -8.28 12.52
C ASN A 112 -3.08 -9.11 11.85
N HIS A 113 -2.80 -10.29 12.40
CA HIS A 113 -1.83 -11.21 11.87
C HIS A 113 -2.26 -12.66 12.03
N ILE A 114 -1.82 -13.50 11.10
CA ILE A 114 -1.96 -14.95 11.13
C ILE A 114 -0.54 -15.51 11.02
N GLY A 115 -0.06 -16.08 12.13
CA GLY A 115 1.33 -16.53 12.24
C GLY A 115 2.31 -15.37 12.05
N ASP A 116 3.27 -15.56 11.13
CA ASP A 116 4.30 -14.57 10.78
C ASP A 116 3.90 -13.62 9.64
N THR A 117 2.63 -13.59 9.24
CA THR A 117 2.11 -12.67 8.22
C THR A 117 1.07 -11.76 8.83
N ALA A 118 1.17 -10.45 8.56
CA ALA A 118 0.23 -9.47 9.04
C ALA A 118 -0.26 -8.56 7.91
N VAL A 119 -1.47 -8.05 8.09
CA VAL A 119 -2.03 -7.01 7.25
C VAL A 119 -2.47 -5.85 8.13
N VAL A 120 -2.13 -4.65 7.69
CA VAL A 120 -2.59 -3.40 8.29
C VAL A 120 -3.23 -2.57 7.21
N VAL A 121 -4.45 -2.12 7.45
CA VAL A 121 -5.17 -1.22 6.54
C VAL A 121 -5.33 0.13 7.21
N VAL A 122 -4.88 1.18 6.52
CA VAL A 122 -4.90 2.55 7.04
C VAL A 122 -5.43 3.52 5.98
N VAL A 123 -6.26 4.46 6.40
CA VAL A 123 -6.74 5.55 5.54
C VAL A 123 -5.77 6.73 5.62
N THR A 124 -5.32 7.25 4.48
CA THR A 124 -4.50 8.46 4.43
C THR A 124 -5.33 9.68 4.89
N PRO A 125 -4.95 10.38 5.96
CA PRO A 125 -5.63 11.59 6.38
C PRO A 125 -5.41 12.72 5.36
N GLU A 126 -6.22 13.79 5.47
CA GLU A 126 -6.03 15.04 4.70
C GLU A 126 -6.11 14.89 3.17
N THR A 127 -6.62 13.76 2.68
CA THR A 127 -6.96 13.56 1.26
C THR A 127 -8.41 13.97 1.01
N SER A 128 -8.70 14.51 -0.17
CA SER A 128 -10.04 14.96 -0.55
C SER A 128 -11.04 13.81 -0.76
N VAL A 129 -10.53 12.60 -1.00
CA VAL A 129 -11.28 11.35 -1.05
C VAL A 129 -10.53 10.32 -0.22
N PRO A 130 -11.18 9.35 0.45
CA PRO A 130 -10.45 8.36 1.24
C PRO A 130 -9.45 7.58 0.40
N TRP A 131 -8.21 7.47 0.86
CA TRP A 131 -7.17 6.64 0.26
C TRP A 131 -6.83 5.49 1.19
N TYR A 132 -7.12 4.27 0.77
CA TYR A 132 -6.85 3.05 1.52
C TYR A 132 -5.45 2.53 1.21
N ASN A 133 -4.68 2.25 2.26
CA ASN A 133 -3.34 1.69 2.17
C ASN A 133 -3.36 0.31 2.80
N TYR A 134 -3.15 -0.71 1.98
CA TYR A 134 -3.05 -2.11 2.37
C TYR A 134 -1.58 -2.45 2.53
N ILE A 135 -1.13 -2.60 3.78
CA ILE A 135 0.28 -2.79 4.10
C ILE A 135 0.47 -4.22 4.59
N PHE A 136 1.38 -4.93 3.93
CA PHE A 136 1.70 -6.32 4.21
C PHE A 136 3.00 -6.39 4.97
N LEU A 137 2.99 -7.10 6.10
CA LEU A 137 4.15 -7.28 6.94
C LEU A 137 4.46 -8.75 7.12
N GLN A 138 5.76 -9.04 7.25
CA GLN A 138 6.24 -10.35 7.67
C GLN A 138 7.11 -10.21 8.91
N LYS A 139 7.05 -11.22 9.77
CA LYS A 139 7.88 -11.29 10.96
C LYS A 139 9.27 -11.78 10.58
N LYS A 140 10.27 -10.91 10.75
CA LYS A 140 11.68 -11.24 10.58
C LYS A 140 12.25 -11.71 11.91
N ASP A 141 13.02 -12.80 11.89
CA ASP A 141 13.67 -13.40 13.05
C ASP A 141 12.68 -13.66 14.21
N ARG A 142 11.43 -13.97 13.87
CA ARG A 142 10.28 -14.23 14.77
C ARG A 142 9.96 -13.14 15.81
N THR A 143 10.61 -11.98 15.74
CA THR A 143 10.55 -10.95 16.78
C THR A 143 10.07 -9.60 16.26
N LEU A 144 10.46 -9.22 15.04
CA LEU A 144 10.19 -7.87 14.52
C LEU A 144 9.39 -7.93 13.22
N TRP A 145 8.36 -7.10 13.13
CA TRP A 145 7.58 -6.94 11.91
C TRP A 145 8.32 -6.06 10.91
N THR A 146 8.28 -6.46 9.64
CA THR A 146 8.89 -5.74 8.52
C THR A 146 7.85 -5.54 7.44
N ILE A 147 7.70 -4.31 6.94
CA ILE A 147 6.86 -4.04 5.77
C ILE A 147 7.52 -4.68 4.54
N VAL A 148 6.82 -5.60 3.89
CA VAL A 148 7.31 -6.31 2.69
C VAL A 148 6.69 -5.79 1.40
N ALA A 149 5.47 -5.25 1.48
CA ALA A 149 4.81 -4.58 0.38
C ALA A 149 3.69 -3.67 0.89
N TYR A 150 3.22 -2.80 0.02
CA TYR A 150 1.99 -2.07 0.20
C TYR A 150 1.28 -1.90 -1.14
N MET A 151 -0.02 -1.66 -1.06
CA MET A 151 -0.88 -1.25 -2.18
C MET A 151 -1.72 -0.07 -1.72
N THR A 152 -1.88 0.92 -2.59
CA THR A 152 -2.71 2.09 -2.32
C THR A 152 -3.82 2.21 -3.34
N SER A 153 -4.99 2.60 -2.88
CA SER A 153 -6.16 2.76 -3.74
C SER A 153 -7.02 3.90 -3.20
N PRO A 154 -7.36 4.92 -4.00
CA PRO A 154 -8.47 5.79 -3.64
C PRO A 154 -9.76 4.96 -3.52
N GLU A 155 -10.70 5.47 -2.74
CA GLU A 155 -12.04 4.92 -2.69
C GLU A 155 -12.62 4.88 -4.09
N GLY A 156 -13.13 3.72 -4.47
CA GLY A 156 -13.79 3.54 -5.75
C GLY A 156 -12.90 3.36 -6.99
N SER A 157 -11.57 3.25 -6.88
CA SER A 157 -10.74 2.78 -8.00
C SER A 157 -10.66 1.27 -8.14
N LEU A 158 -11.20 0.53 -7.17
CA LEU A 158 -11.30 -0.92 -7.21
C LEU A 158 -12.34 -1.38 -8.26
N THR A 159 -12.10 -2.51 -8.93
CA THR A 159 -12.99 -3.05 -9.97
C THR A 159 -14.19 -3.75 -9.35
N GLN A 160 -15.40 -3.48 -9.84
CA GLN A 160 -16.59 -4.19 -9.35
C GLN A 160 -16.49 -5.69 -9.69
N GLY A 161 -16.84 -6.56 -8.75
CA GLY A 161 -17.01 -7.97 -9.05
C GLY A 161 -16.83 -8.88 -7.84
N GLU A 162 -17.82 -9.72 -7.60
CA GLU A 162 -17.83 -10.69 -6.49
C GLU A 162 -17.38 -12.08 -6.95
N ARG A 163 -17.25 -12.30 -8.26
CA ARG A 163 -16.86 -13.57 -8.92
C ARG A 163 -17.62 -14.80 -8.40
N GLY A 164 -18.91 -14.63 -8.07
CA GLY A 164 -19.77 -15.71 -7.56
C GLY A 164 -19.54 -16.06 -6.08
N LEU A 165 -18.76 -15.26 -5.36
CA LEU A 165 -18.53 -15.43 -3.93
C LEU A 165 -19.72 -14.87 -3.13
N SER A 166 -20.12 -15.59 -2.08
CA SER A 166 -21.18 -15.20 -1.15
C SER A 166 -20.65 -14.17 -0.15
N LEU A 167 -20.49 -12.93 -0.61
CA LEU A 167 -20.17 -11.78 0.22
C LEU A 167 -21.44 -11.23 0.88
N PRO A 168 -21.35 -10.55 2.05
CA PRO A 168 -22.52 -9.92 2.66
C PRO A 168 -23.10 -8.83 1.73
N ASN A 169 -24.32 -8.34 2.02
CA ASN A 169 -25.02 -7.39 1.14
C ASN A 169 -24.14 -6.19 0.76
N GLY A 170 -24.05 -5.89 -0.53
CA GLY A 170 -23.27 -4.75 -1.03
C GLY A 170 -22.90 -4.92 -2.50
N SER A 171 -22.18 -3.95 -3.04
CA SER A 171 -21.46 -4.09 -4.30
C SER A 171 -19.98 -4.05 -3.99
N PHE A 172 -19.36 -5.23 -3.88
CA PHE A 172 -17.93 -5.28 -3.58
C PHE A 172 -17.10 -4.87 -4.77
N ARG A 173 -16.09 -4.06 -4.45
CA ARG A 173 -15.01 -3.73 -5.35
C ARG A 173 -13.77 -4.54 -4.97
N THR A 174 -12.99 -4.91 -5.97
CA THR A 174 -11.90 -5.85 -5.80
C THR A 174 -10.60 -5.36 -6.41
N VAL A 175 -9.49 -5.88 -5.87
CA VAL A 175 -8.16 -5.75 -6.47
C VAL A 175 -7.30 -6.94 -6.13
N GLU A 176 -6.68 -7.51 -7.15
CA GLU A 176 -5.67 -8.54 -7.02
C GLU A 176 -4.28 -7.91 -6.98
N PHE A 177 -3.46 -8.36 -6.05
CA PHE A 177 -2.10 -7.87 -5.88
C PHE A 177 -1.15 -9.01 -5.55
N LYS A 178 -0.05 -9.11 -6.29
CA LYS A 178 1.03 -10.06 -6.01
C LYS A 178 2.07 -9.38 -5.12
N VAL A 179 2.07 -9.72 -3.83
CA VAL A 179 3.02 -9.19 -2.83
C VAL A 179 4.43 -9.71 -3.11
N SER A 180 4.56 -11.01 -3.36
CA SER A 180 5.82 -11.67 -3.70
C SER A 180 5.55 -12.86 -4.62
N ASP A 181 6.61 -13.56 -5.05
CA ASP A 181 6.46 -14.77 -5.86
C ASP A 181 5.74 -15.91 -5.13
N HIS A 182 5.62 -15.81 -3.81
CA HIS A 182 4.99 -16.80 -2.95
C HIS A 182 3.81 -16.26 -2.15
N LEU A 183 3.40 -15.01 -2.37
CA LEU A 183 2.28 -14.39 -1.66
C LEU A 183 1.43 -13.57 -2.61
N ASN A 184 0.20 -14.03 -2.84
CA ASN A 184 -0.81 -13.33 -3.61
C ASN A 184 -1.92 -12.85 -2.66
N THR A 185 -2.53 -11.72 -3.02
CA THR A 185 -3.53 -11.05 -2.20
C THR A 185 -4.72 -10.61 -3.01
N TRP A 186 -5.91 -10.83 -2.47
CA TRP A 186 -7.16 -10.33 -3.04
C TRP A 186 -7.84 -9.50 -1.97
N VAL A 187 -8.23 -8.29 -2.33
CA VAL A 187 -8.97 -7.41 -1.45
C VAL A 187 -10.37 -7.24 -2.02
N PHE A 188 -11.37 -7.34 -1.16
CA PHE A 188 -12.77 -7.03 -1.40
C PHE A 188 -13.19 -5.93 -0.44
N GLN A 189 -13.75 -4.84 -0.95
CA GLN A 189 -14.18 -3.71 -0.14
C GLN A 189 -15.56 -3.20 -0.59
N SER A 190 -16.45 -2.94 0.38
CA SER A 190 -17.75 -2.31 0.17
C SER A 190 -18.10 -1.44 1.38
N GLY A 191 -17.89 -0.11 1.27
CA GLY A 191 -18.05 0.79 2.41
C GLY A 191 -17.15 0.37 3.58
N ASP A 192 -17.76 0.12 4.73
CA ASP A 192 -17.08 -0.36 5.93
C ASP A 192 -16.75 -1.85 5.90
N HIS A 193 -17.28 -2.63 4.93
CA HIS A 193 -16.99 -4.05 4.82
C HIS A 193 -15.68 -4.30 4.07
N LEU A 194 -14.83 -5.13 4.66
CA LEU A 194 -13.51 -5.48 4.13
C LEU A 194 -13.30 -6.99 4.25
N LEU A 195 -12.76 -7.60 3.18
CA LEU A 195 -12.17 -8.93 3.17
C LEU A 195 -10.82 -8.88 2.47
N ILE A 196 -9.80 -9.42 3.11
CA ILE A 196 -8.48 -9.61 2.52
C ILE A 196 -8.18 -11.11 2.55
N LEU A 197 -7.95 -11.68 1.37
CA LEU A 197 -7.48 -13.05 1.19
C LEU A 197 -6.00 -13.05 0.84
N LEU A 198 -5.25 -13.91 1.50
CA LEU A 198 -3.85 -14.19 1.21
C LEU A 198 -3.73 -15.64 0.78
N ARG A 199 -3.00 -15.89 -0.30
CA ARG A 199 -2.58 -17.24 -0.72
C ARG A 199 -1.07 -17.30 -0.75
N GLN A 200 -0.51 -18.26 -0.03
CA GLN A 200 0.93 -18.50 0.02
C GLN A 200 1.29 -19.97 -0.02
N LEU A 201 2.55 -20.25 -0.36
CA LEU A 201 3.08 -21.61 -0.22
C LEU A 201 2.98 -22.06 1.24
N LEU A 202 2.70 -23.34 1.43
CA LEU A 202 2.56 -23.92 2.76
C LEU A 202 3.83 -23.71 3.57
N THR A 203 3.68 -23.07 4.73
CA THR A 203 4.73 -22.98 5.75
C THR A 203 4.21 -23.63 7.02
N PRO A 204 5.02 -24.49 7.70
CA PRO A 204 4.58 -25.09 8.96
C PRO A 204 4.28 -24.01 9.99
N GLN A 205 3.00 -23.85 10.34
CA GLN A 205 2.53 -22.95 11.38
C GLN A 205 1.46 -23.64 12.22
N THR A 206 1.54 -23.42 13.53
CA THR A 206 0.51 -23.85 14.48
C THR A 206 -0.37 -22.67 14.84
N PHE A 207 -1.66 -22.94 14.98
CA PHE A 207 -2.68 -21.95 15.34
C PHE A 207 -3.44 -22.48 16.55
N PRO A 208 -2.80 -22.51 17.74
CA PRO A 208 -3.44 -23.02 18.94
C PRO A 208 -4.65 -22.14 19.32
N GLY A 209 -5.71 -22.78 19.81
CA GLY A 209 -6.90 -22.09 20.29
C GLY A 209 -7.89 -21.63 19.22
N TYR A 210 -7.62 -21.84 17.92
CA TYR A 210 -8.58 -21.54 16.87
C TYR A 210 -9.60 -22.69 16.75
N PRO A 211 -10.92 -22.44 16.91
CA PRO A 211 -11.94 -23.41 16.55
C PRO A 211 -11.80 -23.92 15.12
N VAL A 212 -11.99 -25.22 14.93
CA VAL A 212 -11.93 -25.89 13.62
C VAL A 212 -13.35 -26.14 13.10
N TYR A 213 -13.56 -25.79 11.83
CA TYR A 213 -14.78 -26.06 11.08
C TYR A 213 -14.43 -26.85 9.84
N THR A 214 -15.27 -27.81 9.45
CA THR A 214 -15.09 -28.51 8.18
C THR A 214 -15.90 -27.82 7.09
N ILE A 215 -15.23 -27.38 6.03
CA ILE A 215 -15.84 -26.71 4.88
C ILE A 215 -15.37 -27.44 3.63
N HIS A 216 -16.30 -28.04 2.88
CA HIS A 216 -15.99 -28.87 1.70
C HIS A 216 -14.95 -29.97 1.99
N GLY A 217 -15.03 -30.59 3.18
CA GLY A 217 -14.06 -31.60 3.63
C GLY A 217 -12.72 -31.05 4.11
N ILE A 218 -12.48 -29.75 3.98
CA ILE A 218 -11.23 -29.09 4.40
C ILE A 218 -11.38 -28.56 5.82
N PRO A 219 -10.43 -28.84 6.73
CA PRO A 219 -10.40 -28.23 8.06
C PRO A 219 -9.99 -26.76 7.97
N VAL A 220 -10.91 -25.87 8.34
CA VAL A 220 -10.71 -24.42 8.39
C VAL A 220 -10.68 -23.96 9.84
N LYS A 221 -9.59 -23.30 10.22
CA LYS A 221 -9.42 -22.71 11.55
C LYS A 221 -9.95 -21.28 11.52
N ILE A 222 -10.84 -20.92 12.42
CA ILE A 222 -11.47 -19.59 12.45
C ILE A 222 -11.40 -19.02 13.86
N ASN A 223 -10.92 -17.78 14.01
CA ASN A 223 -10.89 -17.04 15.25
C ASN A 223 -11.49 -15.63 15.07
N LYS A 224 -11.75 -14.94 16.18
CA LYS A 224 -12.20 -13.56 16.20
C LYS A 224 -11.25 -12.72 17.07
N GLU A 225 -10.77 -11.61 16.52
CA GLU A 225 -9.96 -10.62 17.23
C GLU A 225 -10.62 -9.25 17.09
N GLY A 226 -11.20 -8.74 18.17
CA GLY A 226 -12.01 -7.52 18.11
C GLY A 226 -13.22 -7.69 17.19
N ASN A 227 -13.33 -6.84 16.16
CA ASN A 227 -14.36 -6.92 15.12
C ASN A 227 -13.91 -7.71 13.88
N VAL A 228 -12.70 -8.26 13.87
CA VAL A 228 -12.13 -8.97 12.73
C VAL A 228 -12.25 -10.48 12.92
N MET A 229 -12.78 -11.15 11.91
CA MET A 229 -12.73 -12.60 11.76
C MET A 229 -11.43 -12.97 11.04
N LEU A 230 -10.72 -13.93 11.60
CA LEU A 230 -9.49 -14.49 11.07
C LEU A 230 -9.78 -15.93 10.67
N PHE A 231 -9.38 -16.33 9.47
CA PHE A 231 -9.45 -17.73 9.08
C PHE A 231 -8.20 -18.18 8.37
N VAL A 232 -7.88 -19.46 8.53
CA VAL A 232 -6.76 -20.11 7.83
C VAL A 232 -7.11 -21.56 7.54
N TYR A 233 -6.79 -21.99 6.33
CA TYR A 233 -6.85 -23.39 5.93
C TYR A 233 -5.70 -23.73 4.99
N GLN A 234 -5.46 -25.03 4.87
CA GLN A 234 -4.41 -25.59 4.03
C GLN A 234 -5.06 -26.55 3.06
N ASP A 235 -4.73 -26.41 1.78
CA ASP A 235 -5.29 -27.21 0.70
C ASP A 235 -4.27 -27.27 -0.43
N GLU A 236 -4.05 -28.47 -1.00
CA GLU A 236 -3.19 -28.69 -2.17
C GLU A 236 -1.82 -27.95 -2.13
N GLY A 237 -1.12 -28.05 -1.00
CA GLY A 237 0.23 -27.46 -0.82
C GLY A 237 0.26 -25.94 -0.66
N VAL A 238 -0.89 -25.28 -0.51
CA VAL A 238 -0.98 -23.85 -0.20
C VAL A 238 -1.70 -23.59 1.10
N GLN A 239 -1.35 -22.47 1.73
CA GLN A 239 -2.10 -21.90 2.83
C GLN A 239 -2.92 -20.72 2.30
N VAL A 240 -4.21 -20.74 2.63
CA VAL A 240 -5.10 -19.58 2.45
C VAL A 240 -5.37 -18.99 3.82
N SER A 241 -5.21 -17.68 3.94
CA SER A 241 -5.48 -16.94 5.16
C SER A 241 -6.35 -15.74 4.83
N GLY A 242 -7.26 -15.37 5.72
CA GLY A 242 -8.11 -14.21 5.48
C GLY A 242 -8.47 -13.43 6.72
N TYR A 243 -8.80 -12.17 6.45
CA TYR A 243 -9.15 -11.14 7.42
C TYR A 243 -10.43 -10.49 6.92
N ASP A 244 -11.50 -10.59 7.68
CA ASP A 244 -12.77 -9.93 7.32
C ASP A 244 -13.45 -9.31 8.54
N ASN A 245 -14.40 -8.40 8.31
CA ASN A 245 -15.24 -7.83 9.36
C ASN A 245 -16.74 -8.12 9.13
N PHE A 246 -17.05 -9.26 8.50
CA PHE A 246 -18.42 -9.65 8.15
C PHE A 246 -19.17 -10.31 9.31
N GLY A 247 -18.43 -10.76 10.32
CA GLY A 247 -18.94 -11.57 11.42
C GLY A 247 -19.10 -13.04 11.05
N LYS A 248 -19.08 -13.90 12.06
CA LYS A 248 -18.94 -15.36 11.93
C LYS A 248 -19.87 -16.01 10.90
N SER A 249 -21.16 -15.70 10.93
CA SER A 249 -22.14 -16.33 10.02
C SER A 249 -21.89 -15.97 8.55
N SER A 250 -21.49 -14.72 8.28
CA SER A 250 -21.16 -14.28 6.93
C SER A 250 -19.79 -14.82 6.48
N THR A 251 -18.78 -14.85 7.36
CA THR A 251 -17.50 -15.51 7.09
C THR A 251 -17.68 -16.98 6.71
N LEU A 252 -18.53 -17.73 7.43
CA LEU A 252 -18.82 -19.13 7.12
C LEU A 252 -19.54 -19.31 5.78
N ARG A 253 -20.49 -18.42 5.45
CA ARG A 253 -21.15 -18.44 4.13
C ARG A 253 -20.18 -18.13 3.00
N PHE A 254 -19.32 -17.12 3.18
CA PHE A 254 -18.25 -16.79 2.25
C PHE A 254 -17.30 -17.98 2.03
N LEU A 255 -16.81 -18.60 3.10
CA LEU A 255 -15.91 -19.75 2.99
C LEU A 255 -16.54 -20.94 2.25
N LYS A 256 -17.84 -21.19 2.45
CA LYS A 256 -18.59 -22.22 1.70
C LYS A 256 -18.78 -21.87 0.22
N SER A 257 -18.67 -20.60 -0.17
CA SER A 257 -18.74 -20.17 -1.57
C SER A 257 -17.40 -20.18 -2.29
N LEU A 258 -16.29 -20.30 -1.56
CA LEU A 258 -14.97 -20.38 -2.18
C LEU A 258 -14.89 -21.64 -3.04
N PRO A 259 -14.48 -21.53 -4.32
CA PRO A 259 -14.16 -22.71 -5.11
C PRO A 259 -12.89 -23.38 -4.54
N PRO A 260 -12.55 -24.60 -4.98
CA PRO A 260 -11.29 -25.25 -4.62
C PRO A 260 -10.08 -24.39 -5.00
N VAL A 261 -8.98 -24.44 -4.23
CA VAL A 261 -7.77 -23.61 -4.50
C VAL A 261 -7.09 -23.91 -5.84
N THR A 262 -7.44 -25.04 -6.44
CA THR A 262 -7.00 -25.50 -7.76
C THR A 262 -7.85 -24.98 -8.92
N SER A 263 -9.04 -24.45 -8.63
CA SER A 263 -9.96 -23.93 -9.63
C SER A 263 -9.43 -22.64 -10.27
N SER A 264 -9.68 -22.44 -11.57
CA SER A 264 -9.46 -21.16 -12.26
C SER A 264 -10.37 -20.05 -11.75
N LEU A 265 -11.48 -20.41 -11.08
CA LEU A 265 -12.38 -19.46 -10.41
C LEU A 265 -11.84 -19.07 -9.04
N PHE A 266 -10.83 -19.76 -8.51
CA PHE A 266 -10.24 -19.38 -7.24
C PHE A 266 -9.53 -18.04 -7.38
N PRO A 267 -9.63 -17.15 -6.36
CA PRO A 267 -8.70 -16.06 -6.17
C PRO A 267 -7.28 -16.43 -6.65
N PHE A 268 -6.58 -15.59 -7.41
CA PHE A 268 -5.15 -15.78 -7.78
C PHE A 268 -4.84 -16.73 -8.95
N ARG A 269 -5.78 -17.54 -9.46
CA ARG A 269 -5.52 -18.34 -10.67
C ARG A 269 -5.91 -17.54 -11.92
N LYS A 270 -4.92 -17.23 -12.75
CA LYS A 270 -5.09 -16.88 -14.16
C LYS A 270 -4.39 -17.93 -14.99
#